data_AF-A0A971GKH7-F1
#
_entry.id   AF-A0A971GKH7-F1
#
_cell.length_a   1.000
_cell.length_b   1.000
_cell.length_c   1.000
_cell.angle_alpha   90.00
_cell.angle_beta   90.00
_cell.angle_gamma   90.00
#
_symmetry.space_group_name_H-M   'P 1'
#
loop_
_entity.id
_entity.type
_entity.pdbx_description
1 polymer ?
#
loop_
_entity_poly.entity_id
_entity_poly.type
_entity_poly.pdbx_seq_one_letter_code
_entity_poly.pdbx_strand_id
1 'polypeptide(L)'
;AGNLFLENKDSITFDCFDNMISITMAGKRKLIYSGSTILISGNIITNAGYRDFGITLAEPAEIKTPAGKLKFAGIIKFNSDGSLLSGTLEKAGKADTPQGRLLITFINFAPGGKVYYCTLASPGTLETLWGSMKLKGGVRFADNGKVDSGTCDSIQAIRFSFGECRVKDNFYFDYSAMKSNFTLAEDQKVLAPFGEQVITRSFGSHPDGSLAWFTPKNDLTLQTPYGEFINKGGSTMGLYPDGKVEYFTIKKPRIIDTHAGKLKVTGLINLYNDGKLKSAETLNPFVIKSRAGNLTVKGYVAFYNNGNVQFCSLEKSTTLKTSAGNISVQGYSDFNETGSLIEGRLAAPVKIKGVTYRKGSVIKFNESGEVISPMPGK
;
A
#
# COMPACT_ATOMS: atom_id res chain seq x y z
N ALA A 1 -16.57 26.27 -0.53
CA ALA A 1 -17.34 25.64 0.56
C ALA A 1 -18.44 26.56 1.14
N GLY A 2 -18.86 27.62 0.46
CA GLY A 2 -19.87 28.54 1.01
C GLY A 2 -19.46 30.00 0.89
N ASN A 3 -20.31 30.87 1.42
CA ASN A 3 -20.07 32.31 1.47
C ASN A 3 -19.58 32.69 2.87
N LEU A 4 -18.33 33.16 2.96
CA LEU A 4 -17.73 33.71 4.17
C LEU A 4 -17.65 35.23 4.06
N PHE A 5 -18.23 35.93 5.02
CA PHE A 5 -18.16 37.39 5.10
C PHE A 5 -17.08 37.79 6.10
N LEU A 6 -16.07 38.52 5.62
CA LEU A 6 -14.95 39.00 6.43
C LEU A 6 -15.21 40.40 6.97
N GLU A 7 -14.66 40.69 8.15
CA GLU A 7 -14.79 41.99 8.82
C GLU A 7 -13.45 42.74 8.89
N ASN A 8 -13.52 44.03 9.23
CA ASN A 8 -12.34 44.84 9.52
C ASN A 8 -11.53 44.18 10.65
N LYS A 9 -10.30 43.71 10.31
CA LYS A 9 -9.30 42.97 11.11
C LYS A 9 -9.12 41.49 10.75
N ASP A 10 -9.92 40.93 9.85
CA ASP A 10 -9.61 39.62 9.28
C ASP A 10 -8.46 39.75 8.26
N SER A 11 -7.67 38.68 8.09
CA SER A 11 -6.58 38.65 7.11
C SER A 11 -6.64 37.42 6.23
N ILE A 12 -6.25 37.60 4.97
CA ILE A 12 -6.06 36.52 3.99
C ILE A 12 -4.59 36.50 3.62
N THR A 13 -3.98 35.34 3.69
CA THR A 13 -2.56 35.14 3.35
C THR A 13 -2.46 34.34 2.07
N PHE A 14 -1.57 34.74 1.17
CA PHE A 14 -1.27 34.05 -0.09
C PHE A 14 0.21 33.62 -0.11
N ASP A 15 0.53 32.55 -0.83
CA ASP A 15 1.91 32.17 -1.14
C ASP A 15 2.49 33.05 -2.26
N CYS A 16 3.77 32.85 -2.60
CA CYS A 16 4.43 33.59 -3.68
C CYS A 16 3.96 33.19 -5.10
N PHE A 17 2.98 32.31 -5.21
CA PHE A 17 2.34 31.86 -6.45
C PHE A 17 0.84 32.23 -6.47
N ASP A 18 0.42 33.18 -5.62
CA ASP A 18 -0.96 33.66 -5.49
C ASP A 18 -1.98 32.60 -5.03
N ASN A 19 -1.55 31.49 -4.43
CA ASN A 19 -2.46 30.55 -3.80
C ASN A 19 -2.79 31.02 -2.38
N MET A 20 -4.08 31.08 -2.03
CA MET A 20 -4.50 31.34 -0.65
C MET A 20 -3.96 30.24 0.27
N ILE A 21 -3.27 30.62 1.36
CA ILE A 21 -2.72 29.72 2.39
C ILE A 21 -3.62 29.70 3.64
N SER A 22 -4.18 30.85 4.02
CA SER A 22 -4.96 30.93 5.25
C SER A 22 -5.90 32.13 5.29
N ILE A 23 -6.97 31.99 6.06
CA ILE A 23 -7.83 33.08 6.53
C ILE A 23 -7.74 33.11 8.05
N THR A 24 -7.35 34.25 8.63
CA THR A 24 -7.32 34.47 10.08
C THR A 24 -8.48 35.37 10.47
N MET A 25 -9.31 34.91 11.42
CA MET A 25 -10.46 35.65 11.90
C MET A 25 -10.29 35.98 13.39
N ALA A 26 -10.45 37.25 13.74
CA ALA A 26 -10.29 37.70 15.14
C ALA A 26 -11.45 37.28 16.06
N GLY A 27 -12.58 36.86 15.49
CA GLY A 27 -13.79 36.49 16.22
C GLY A 27 -14.60 35.41 15.52
N LYS A 28 -15.88 35.28 15.91
CA LYS A 28 -16.81 34.36 15.24
C LYS A 28 -17.21 34.93 13.88
N ARG A 29 -17.30 34.09 12.85
CA ARG A 29 -17.80 34.45 11.52
C ARG A 29 -18.93 33.55 11.08
N LYS A 30 -19.87 34.13 10.34
CA LYS A 30 -20.92 33.38 9.67
C LYS A 30 -20.37 32.83 8.36
N LEU A 31 -20.48 31.53 8.20
CA LEU A 31 -20.25 30.82 6.95
C LEU A 31 -21.58 30.21 6.50
N ILE A 32 -22.01 30.53 5.29
CA ILE A 32 -23.20 29.93 4.69
C ILE A 32 -22.75 28.74 3.82
N TYR A 33 -23.01 27.52 4.28
CA TYR A 33 -22.64 26.28 3.59
C TYR A 33 -23.87 25.42 3.30
N SER A 34 -24.12 25.10 2.03
CA SER A 34 -25.22 24.21 1.60
C SER A 34 -26.60 24.58 2.19
N GLY A 35 -26.86 25.88 2.35
CA GLY A 35 -28.08 26.42 2.96
C GLY A 35 -28.09 26.43 4.50
N SER A 36 -27.09 25.88 5.17
CA SER A 36 -26.86 26.02 6.62
C SER A 36 -26.05 27.27 6.91
N THR A 37 -26.42 28.02 7.95
CA THR A 37 -25.55 29.05 8.55
C THR A 37 -24.77 28.43 9.68
N ILE A 38 -23.45 28.40 9.58
CA ILE A 38 -22.56 27.88 10.62
C ILE A 38 -21.68 29.01 11.17
N LEU A 39 -21.42 28.99 12.48
CA LEU A 39 -20.51 29.91 13.12
C LEU A 39 -19.14 29.25 13.26
N ILE A 40 -18.11 29.92 12.72
CA ILE A 40 -16.73 29.46 12.73
C ILE A 40 -15.84 30.44 13.49
N SER A 41 -14.70 30.00 13.98
CA SER A 41 -13.73 30.85 14.68
C SER A 41 -12.30 30.43 14.40
N GLY A 42 -11.36 31.34 14.66
CA GLY A 42 -9.93 31.09 14.53
C GLY A 42 -9.46 31.15 13.09
N ASN A 43 -8.68 30.14 12.68
CA ASN A 43 -7.99 30.13 11.40
C ASN A 43 -8.54 29.06 10.46
N ILE A 44 -8.67 29.40 9.19
CA ILE A 44 -8.83 28.46 8.10
C ILE A 44 -7.46 28.31 7.47
N ILE A 45 -6.93 27.09 7.43
CA ILE A 45 -5.59 26.82 6.89
C ILE A 45 -5.73 25.83 5.74
N THR A 46 -5.24 26.21 4.57
CA THR A 46 -5.04 25.36 3.40
C THR A 46 -3.57 24.98 3.36
N ASN A 47 -3.25 23.72 3.70
CA ASN A 47 -1.85 23.29 3.67
C ASN A 47 -1.39 23.13 2.22
N ALA A 48 -0.26 23.77 1.87
CA ALA A 48 0.35 23.62 0.55
C ALA A 48 0.60 22.13 0.25
N GLY A 49 0.05 21.65 -0.88
CA GLY A 49 0.13 20.24 -1.31
C GLY A 49 -1.02 19.34 -0.82
N TYR A 50 -1.86 19.79 0.12
CA TYR A 50 -3.06 19.07 0.53
C TYR A 50 -4.28 19.62 -0.20
N ARG A 51 -5.18 18.73 -0.65
CA ARG A 51 -6.44 19.10 -1.33
C ARG A 51 -7.60 19.28 -0.33
N ASP A 52 -7.29 19.56 0.94
CA ASP A 52 -8.28 19.78 2.00
C ASP A 52 -7.93 20.98 2.90
N PHE A 53 -8.93 21.46 3.64
CA PHE A 53 -8.76 22.49 4.66
C PHE A 53 -9.70 22.25 5.84
N GLY A 54 -9.29 22.68 7.03
CA GLY A 54 -10.07 22.59 8.26
C GLY A 54 -10.70 23.92 8.63
N ILE A 55 -11.92 23.88 9.17
CA ILE A 55 -12.54 25.01 9.85
C ILE A 55 -12.99 24.59 11.25
N THR A 56 -12.75 25.45 12.23
CA THR A 56 -13.20 25.23 13.61
C THR A 56 -14.57 25.83 13.80
N LEU A 57 -15.54 25.00 14.18
CA LEU A 57 -16.86 25.46 14.58
C LEU A 57 -16.77 26.19 15.92
N ALA A 58 -17.28 27.41 15.97
CA ALA A 58 -17.34 28.21 17.19
C ALA A 58 -18.36 27.65 18.20
N GLU A 59 -19.33 26.89 17.71
CA GLU A 59 -20.32 26.15 18.46
C GLU A 59 -20.86 24.98 17.61
N PRO A 60 -21.39 23.91 18.23
CA PRO A 60 -21.91 22.78 17.48
C PRO A 60 -23.01 23.18 16.49
N ALA A 61 -22.89 22.71 15.24
CA ALA A 61 -23.73 23.16 14.14
C ALA A 61 -24.36 21.99 13.37
N GLU A 62 -25.64 22.12 13.00
CA GLU A 62 -26.32 21.16 12.13
C GLU A 62 -26.02 21.46 10.65
N ILE A 63 -25.48 20.46 9.97
CA ILE A 63 -25.10 20.55 8.57
C ILE A 63 -25.89 19.49 7.79
N LYS A 64 -26.51 19.91 6.68
CA LYS A 64 -27.12 18.98 5.73
C LYS A 64 -26.00 18.28 4.94
N THR A 65 -25.95 16.96 5.04
CA THR A 65 -24.97 16.12 4.35
C THR A 65 -25.69 15.08 3.47
N PRO A 66 -24.97 14.41 2.56
CA PRO A 66 -25.50 13.24 1.85
C PRO A 66 -25.92 12.09 2.79
N ALA A 67 -25.34 12.02 3.99
CA ALA A 67 -25.68 11.03 5.02
C ALA A 67 -26.80 11.49 5.97
N GLY A 68 -27.52 12.56 5.61
CA GLY A 68 -28.58 13.17 6.42
C GLY A 68 -28.14 14.45 7.13
N LYS A 69 -29.02 14.95 8.01
CA LYS A 69 -28.74 16.12 8.85
C LYS A 69 -27.96 15.69 10.08
N LEU A 70 -26.74 16.21 10.24
CA LEU A 70 -25.82 15.80 11.28
C LEU A 70 -25.30 17.04 12.03
N LYS A 71 -25.21 16.92 13.36
CA LYS A 71 -24.72 18.00 14.23
C LYS A 71 -23.26 17.78 14.60
N PHE A 72 -22.39 18.60 14.05
CA PHE A 72 -20.94 18.52 14.20
C PHE A 72 -20.44 19.42 15.32
N ALA A 73 -19.27 19.10 15.89
CA ALA A 73 -18.56 19.93 16.86
C ALA A 73 -17.05 19.94 16.58
N GLY A 74 -16.37 21.01 16.99
CA GLY A 74 -14.93 21.15 16.83
C GLY A 74 -14.53 21.39 15.38
N ILE A 75 -13.50 20.68 14.90
CA ILE A 75 -12.95 20.85 13.56
C ILE A 75 -13.74 20.00 12.56
N ILE A 76 -14.18 20.62 11.48
CA ILE A 76 -14.70 19.94 10.29
C ILE A 76 -13.77 20.21 9.11
N LYS A 77 -13.61 19.20 8.25
CA LYS A 77 -12.73 19.27 7.09
C LYS A 77 -13.53 19.34 5.81
N PHE A 78 -13.01 20.08 4.83
CA PHE A 78 -13.56 20.21 3.49
C PHE A 78 -12.50 19.88 2.45
N ASN A 79 -12.93 19.32 1.33
CA ASN A 79 -12.10 19.23 0.14
C ASN A 79 -11.90 20.63 -0.48
N SER A 80 -10.91 20.78 -1.36
CA SER A 80 -10.62 22.03 -2.06
C SER A 80 -11.78 22.53 -2.95
N ASP A 81 -12.64 21.63 -3.43
CA ASP A 81 -13.90 21.96 -4.13
C ASP A 81 -15.01 22.47 -3.18
N GLY A 82 -14.76 22.38 -1.88
CA GLY A 82 -15.67 22.80 -0.82
C GLY A 82 -16.74 21.79 -0.42
N SER A 83 -16.66 20.55 -0.92
CA SER A 83 -17.45 19.44 -0.39
C SER A 83 -16.99 19.06 1.02
N LEU A 84 -17.93 18.68 1.89
CA LEU A 84 -17.60 18.24 3.24
C LEU A 84 -16.80 16.93 3.16
N LEU A 85 -15.61 16.93 3.74
CA LEU A 85 -14.72 15.77 3.80
C LEU A 85 -15.00 14.96 5.06
N SER A 86 -14.91 15.56 6.25
CA SER A 86 -15.10 14.80 7.49
C SER A 86 -15.47 15.67 8.69
N GLY A 87 -15.94 15.04 9.76
CA GLY A 87 -16.16 15.72 11.03
C GLY A 87 -16.59 14.79 12.17
N THR A 88 -16.34 15.26 13.40
CA THR A 88 -16.82 14.64 14.63
C THR A 88 -18.20 15.20 14.99
N LEU A 89 -19.12 14.32 15.39
CA LEU A 89 -20.45 14.71 15.84
C LEU A 89 -20.41 15.21 17.29
N GLU A 90 -21.25 16.18 17.62
CA GLU A 90 -21.40 16.69 19.01
C GLU A 90 -21.76 15.55 19.98
N LYS A 91 -22.60 14.63 19.50
CA LYS A 91 -23.01 13.40 20.19
C LYS A 91 -23.28 12.32 19.15
N ALA A 92 -23.41 11.08 19.61
CA ALA A 92 -23.78 9.96 18.75
C ALA A 92 -25.05 10.29 17.92
N GLY A 93 -24.97 10.14 16.61
CA GLY A 93 -26.02 10.52 15.66
C GLY A 93 -26.26 9.44 14.62
N LYS A 94 -27.48 9.35 14.11
CA LYS A 94 -27.83 8.40 13.04
C LYS A 94 -27.49 8.99 11.67
N ALA A 95 -26.63 8.31 10.93
CA ALA A 95 -26.24 8.68 9.58
C ALA A 95 -26.62 7.60 8.57
N ASP A 96 -27.02 8.01 7.37
CA ASP A 96 -27.25 7.09 6.26
C ASP A 96 -25.90 6.66 5.67
N THR A 97 -25.65 5.35 5.64
CA THR A 97 -24.40 4.73 5.17
C THR A 97 -24.70 3.65 4.13
N PRO A 98 -23.68 3.11 3.44
CA PRO A 98 -23.87 1.97 2.55
C PRO A 98 -24.44 0.72 3.24
N GLN A 99 -24.29 0.62 4.57
CA GLN A 99 -24.82 -0.47 5.40
C GLN A 99 -26.13 -0.08 6.11
N GLY A 100 -26.85 0.92 5.58
CA GLY A 100 -28.07 1.46 6.17
C GLY A 100 -27.80 2.54 7.22
N ARG A 101 -28.76 2.75 8.12
CA ARG A 101 -28.75 3.89 9.05
C ARG A 101 -28.03 3.55 10.36
N LEU A 102 -26.77 3.93 10.47
CA LEU A 102 -25.88 3.59 11.58
C LEU A 102 -25.79 4.70 12.63
N LEU A 103 -25.66 4.33 13.90
CA LEU A 103 -25.36 5.26 14.99
C LEU A 103 -23.84 5.46 15.08
N ILE A 104 -23.37 6.69 14.87
CA ILE A 104 -21.95 7.02 14.70
C ILE A 104 -21.52 8.22 15.53
N THR A 105 -20.22 8.41 15.74
CA THR A 105 -19.61 9.58 16.38
C THR A 105 -18.72 10.39 15.44
N PHE A 106 -18.29 9.81 14.32
CA PHE A 106 -17.45 10.45 13.31
C PHE A 106 -17.81 9.92 11.92
N ILE A 107 -17.69 10.78 10.91
CA ILE A 107 -17.99 10.44 9.52
C ILE A 107 -16.98 11.06 8.55
N ASN A 108 -16.69 10.33 7.48
CA ASN A 108 -15.82 10.76 6.40
C ASN A 108 -16.43 10.41 5.02
N PHE A 109 -16.31 11.35 4.09
CA PHE A 109 -16.92 11.33 2.77
C PHE A 109 -15.84 11.30 1.69
N ALA A 110 -16.05 10.49 0.66
CA ALA A 110 -15.26 10.55 -0.55
C ALA A 110 -15.71 11.76 -1.39
N PRO A 111 -14.87 12.25 -2.32
CA PRO A 111 -15.32 13.18 -3.36
C PRO A 111 -16.62 12.67 -4.01
N GLY A 112 -17.64 13.53 -4.13
CA GLY A 112 -18.99 13.14 -4.56
C GLY A 112 -19.96 12.79 -3.43
N GLY A 113 -19.52 12.84 -2.16
CA GLY A 113 -20.41 12.78 -1.00
C GLY A 113 -20.77 11.37 -0.51
N LYS A 114 -20.15 10.33 -1.08
CA LYS A 114 -20.32 8.95 -0.61
C LYS A 114 -19.64 8.77 0.75
N VAL A 115 -20.33 8.19 1.73
CA VAL A 115 -19.70 7.81 2.99
C VAL A 115 -18.75 6.63 2.74
N TYR A 116 -17.46 6.82 3.01
CA TYR A 116 -16.46 5.74 2.87
C TYR A 116 -15.87 5.30 4.22
N TYR A 117 -16.06 6.08 5.28
CA TYR A 117 -15.63 5.71 6.62
C TYR A 117 -16.51 6.35 7.70
N CYS A 118 -16.73 5.63 8.79
CA CYS A 118 -17.34 6.18 10.00
C CYS A 118 -16.82 5.49 11.26
N THR A 119 -17.00 6.15 12.41
CA THR A 119 -16.79 5.52 13.73
C THR A 119 -18.14 5.18 14.34
N LEU A 120 -18.39 3.90 14.58
CA LEU A 120 -19.59 3.40 15.25
C LEU A 120 -19.65 3.89 16.71
N ALA A 121 -20.82 4.38 17.14
CA ALA A 121 -21.04 4.78 18.53
C ALA A 121 -21.18 3.59 19.48
N SER A 122 -21.59 2.43 18.96
CA SER A 122 -21.68 1.16 19.66
C SER A 122 -21.42 0.02 18.67
N PRO A 123 -21.03 -1.18 19.14
CA PRO A 123 -20.82 -2.30 18.24
C PRO A 123 -22.08 -2.63 17.42
N GLY A 124 -21.88 -3.03 16.16
CA GLY A 124 -22.96 -3.36 15.23
C GLY A 124 -22.57 -4.47 14.27
N THR A 125 -23.55 -5.25 13.82
CA THR A 125 -23.35 -6.29 12.81
C THR A 125 -23.43 -5.67 11.42
N LEU A 126 -22.38 -5.83 10.62
CA LEU A 126 -22.25 -5.24 9.29
C LEU A 126 -21.82 -6.29 8.27
N GLU A 127 -22.25 -6.13 7.03
CA GLU A 127 -21.83 -7.00 5.92
C GLU A 127 -20.43 -6.62 5.43
N THR A 128 -19.50 -7.55 5.58
CA THR A 128 -18.13 -7.42 5.08
C THR A 128 -17.96 -8.11 3.73
N LEU A 129 -16.78 -7.96 3.11
CA LEU A 129 -16.41 -8.75 1.93
C LEU A 129 -16.46 -10.27 2.19
N TRP A 130 -16.37 -10.71 3.44
CA TRP A 130 -16.27 -12.12 3.84
C TRP A 130 -17.47 -12.60 4.67
N GLY A 131 -18.57 -11.85 4.66
CA GLY A 131 -19.80 -12.17 5.38
C GLY A 131 -20.07 -11.20 6.54
N SER A 132 -21.07 -11.53 7.35
CA SER A 132 -21.53 -10.67 8.44
C SER A 132 -20.59 -10.73 9.64
N MET A 133 -20.19 -9.57 10.16
CA MET A 133 -19.32 -9.47 11.34
C MET A 133 -19.84 -8.43 12.33
N LYS A 134 -19.70 -8.68 13.63
CA LYS A 134 -19.96 -7.68 14.67
C LYS A 134 -18.71 -6.82 14.90
N LEU A 135 -18.80 -5.55 14.54
CA LEU A 135 -17.70 -4.60 14.50
C LEU A 135 -17.89 -3.47 15.52
N LYS A 136 -16.78 -2.84 15.94
CA LYS A 136 -16.76 -1.65 16.80
C LYS A 136 -15.79 -0.61 16.26
N GLY A 137 -15.95 0.64 16.71
CA GLY A 137 -15.03 1.72 16.35
C GLY A 137 -15.09 2.08 14.86
N GLY A 138 -13.91 2.32 14.27
CA GLY A 138 -13.80 2.75 12.87
C GLY A 138 -14.11 1.63 11.88
N VAL A 139 -14.94 1.92 10.88
CA VAL A 139 -15.25 1.02 9.76
C VAL A 139 -15.08 1.75 8.44
N ARG A 140 -14.47 1.09 7.46
CA ARG A 140 -14.31 1.58 6.09
C ARG A 140 -15.21 0.78 5.14
N PHE A 141 -15.84 1.48 4.21
CA PHE A 141 -16.70 0.91 3.19
C PHE A 141 -15.97 0.83 1.85
N ALA A 142 -15.99 -0.36 1.24
CA ALA A 142 -15.60 -0.59 -0.14
C ALA A 142 -16.58 0.07 -1.12
N ASP A 143 -16.21 0.07 -2.40
CA ASP A 143 -17.05 0.68 -3.42
C ASP A 143 -18.41 0.03 -3.60
N ASN A 144 -18.51 -1.27 -3.37
CA ASN A 144 -19.76 -2.03 -3.37
C ASN A 144 -20.60 -1.86 -2.09
N GLY A 145 -20.17 -1.00 -1.16
CA GLY A 145 -20.87 -0.70 0.09
C GLY A 145 -20.62 -1.70 1.23
N LYS A 146 -19.93 -2.81 0.99
CA LYS A 146 -19.51 -3.75 2.04
C LYS A 146 -18.37 -3.16 2.87
N VAL A 147 -18.19 -3.64 4.10
CA VAL A 147 -17.06 -3.28 4.93
C VAL A 147 -15.80 -4.05 4.50
N ASP A 148 -14.71 -3.32 4.30
CA ASP A 148 -13.42 -3.89 3.90
C ASP A 148 -12.31 -3.68 4.95
N SER A 149 -12.58 -2.85 5.96
CA SER A 149 -11.72 -2.70 7.13
C SER A 149 -12.53 -2.31 8.36
N GLY A 150 -12.16 -2.87 9.50
CA GLY A 150 -12.74 -2.52 10.79
C GLY A 150 -12.11 -3.27 11.95
N THR A 151 -12.66 -3.07 13.14
CA THR A 151 -12.25 -3.76 14.37
C THR A 151 -13.34 -4.72 14.83
N CYS A 152 -13.00 -5.97 15.08
CA CYS A 152 -13.92 -6.96 15.63
C CYS A 152 -14.36 -6.55 17.05
N ASP A 153 -15.65 -6.65 17.35
CA ASP A 153 -16.17 -6.39 18.70
C ASP A 153 -15.67 -7.45 19.69
N SER A 154 -15.77 -8.70 19.26
CA SER A 154 -15.31 -9.93 19.91
C SER A 154 -14.67 -10.85 18.87
N ILE A 155 -14.15 -12.01 19.29
CA ILE A 155 -13.75 -13.06 18.34
C ILE A 155 -14.92 -13.37 17.39
N GLN A 156 -14.66 -13.38 16.08
CA GLN A 156 -15.63 -13.69 15.03
C GLN A 156 -15.22 -14.97 14.33
N ALA A 157 -16.16 -15.89 14.10
CA ALA A 157 -15.94 -17.05 13.24
C ALA A 157 -16.36 -16.70 11.81
N ILE A 158 -15.45 -16.82 10.85
CA ILE A 158 -15.70 -16.50 9.44
C ILE A 158 -15.41 -17.74 8.62
N ARG A 159 -16.35 -18.12 7.74
CA ARG A 159 -16.20 -19.28 6.86
C ARG A 159 -15.64 -18.86 5.50
N PHE A 160 -14.48 -19.38 5.16
CA PHE A 160 -13.84 -19.26 3.84
C PHE A 160 -13.92 -20.58 3.08
N SER A 161 -13.51 -20.56 1.81
CA SER A 161 -13.39 -21.78 0.98
C SER A 161 -12.36 -22.77 1.53
N PHE A 162 -11.37 -22.28 2.28
CA PHE A 162 -10.32 -23.07 2.92
C PHE A 162 -10.63 -23.44 4.38
N GLY A 163 -11.83 -23.15 4.89
CA GLY A 163 -12.25 -23.52 6.25
C GLY A 163 -12.79 -22.35 7.06
N GLU A 164 -13.22 -22.64 8.28
CA GLU A 164 -13.62 -21.62 9.25
C GLU A 164 -12.39 -21.09 9.98
N CYS A 165 -12.30 -19.77 10.12
CA CYS A 165 -11.24 -19.10 10.84
C CYS A 165 -11.82 -18.19 11.91
N ARG A 166 -11.28 -18.28 13.13
CA ARG A 166 -11.64 -17.42 14.25
C ARG A 166 -10.70 -16.22 14.29
N VAL A 167 -11.23 -15.03 14.03
CA VAL A 167 -10.48 -13.78 13.91
C VAL A 167 -10.78 -12.82 15.05
N LYS A 168 -9.84 -11.94 15.35
CA LYS A 168 -9.96 -10.88 16.37
C LYS A 168 -9.30 -9.60 15.88
N ASP A 169 -9.38 -8.56 16.70
CA ASP A 169 -8.72 -7.27 16.49
C ASP A 169 -9.10 -6.63 15.14
N ASN A 170 -8.15 -5.95 14.51
CA ASN A 170 -8.37 -5.22 13.26
C ASN A 170 -8.21 -6.14 12.05
N PHE A 171 -9.02 -5.89 11.02
CA PHE A 171 -8.81 -6.41 9.68
C PHE A 171 -8.86 -5.28 8.65
N TYR A 172 -8.23 -5.50 7.51
CA TYR A 172 -8.31 -4.57 6.38
C TYR A 172 -8.04 -5.28 5.06
N PHE A 173 -8.62 -4.72 3.99
CA PHE A 173 -8.28 -5.05 2.62
C PHE A 173 -7.27 -4.05 2.05
N ASP A 174 -6.16 -4.56 1.52
CA ASP A 174 -5.18 -3.77 0.78
C ASP A 174 -5.50 -3.86 -0.71
N TYR A 175 -6.00 -2.76 -1.28
CA TYR A 175 -6.31 -2.67 -2.70
C TYR A 175 -5.07 -2.63 -3.61
N SER A 176 -3.90 -2.29 -3.08
CA SER A 176 -2.65 -2.31 -3.86
C SER A 176 -2.12 -3.73 -4.02
N ALA A 177 -2.23 -4.53 -2.95
CA ALA A 177 -1.83 -5.93 -2.95
C ALA A 177 -2.96 -6.88 -3.40
N MET A 178 -4.20 -6.40 -3.41
CA MET A 178 -5.43 -7.17 -3.63
C MET A 178 -5.61 -8.32 -2.63
N LYS A 179 -5.28 -8.08 -1.35
CA LYS A 179 -5.30 -9.10 -0.29
C LYS A 179 -5.81 -8.51 1.03
N SER A 180 -6.51 -9.32 1.81
CA SER A 180 -6.90 -8.96 3.17
C SER A 180 -5.82 -9.29 4.20
N ASN A 181 -5.99 -8.73 5.40
CA ASN A 181 -5.22 -9.08 6.57
C ASN A 181 -6.18 -9.32 7.74
N PHE A 182 -6.06 -10.48 8.37
CA PHE A 182 -6.78 -10.87 9.57
C PHE A 182 -5.81 -11.33 10.65
N THR A 183 -6.10 -10.97 11.90
CA THR A 183 -5.44 -11.56 13.08
C THR A 183 -6.26 -12.74 13.59
N LEU A 184 -5.60 -13.89 13.75
CA LEU A 184 -6.21 -15.09 14.31
C LEU A 184 -6.35 -14.99 15.83
N ALA A 185 -7.46 -15.49 16.35
CA ALA A 185 -7.66 -15.62 17.79
C ALA A 185 -6.79 -16.71 18.40
N GLU A 186 -6.58 -17.79 17.65
CA GLU A 186 -5.83 -19.00 18.01
C GLU A 186 -5.39 -19.72 16.72
N ASP A 187 -4.47 -20.68 16.82
CA ASP A 187 -4.05 -21.48 15.66
C ASP A 187 -5.26 -22.17 15.01
N GLN A 188 -5.35 -22.12 13.68
CA GLN A 188 -6.49 -22.66 12.92
C GLN A 188 -6.05 -23.78 11.99
N LYS A 189 -6.89 -24.79 11.84
CA LYS A 189 -6.76 -25.77 10.75
C LYS A 189 -7.46 -25.24 9.51
N VAL A 190 -6.76 -25.26 8.37
CA VAL A 190 -7.30 -24.84 7.08
C VAL A 190 -6.90 -25.81 5.99
N LEU A 191 -7.72 -25.90 4.95
CA LEU A 191 -7.42 -26.65 3.74
C LEU A 191 -6.69 -25.75 2.75
N ALA A 192 -5.36 -25.84 2.73
CA ALA A 192 -4.53 -25.15 1.74
C ALA A 192 -4.36 -26.00 0.46
N PRO A 193 -3.84 -25.44 -0.64
CA PRO A 193 -3.65 -26.18 -1.91
C PRO A 193 -2.74 -27.43 -1.81
N PHE A 194 -1.92 -27.52 -0.77
CA PHE A 194 -1.03 -28.65 -0.46
C PHE A 194 -1.53 -29.48 0.74
N GLY A 195 -2.82 -29.41 1.06
CA GLY A 195 -3.48 -30.21 2.09
C GLY A 195 -3.80 -29.45 3.37
N GLU A 196 -4.24 -30.19 4.41
CA GLU A 196 -4.56 -29.63 5.72
C GLU A 196 -3.33 -29.03 6.38
N GLN A 197 -3.43 -27.77 6.81
CA GLN A 197 -2.38 -27.05 7.52
C GLN A 197 -2.89 -26.46 8.82
N VAL A 198 -1.99 -26.34 9.80
CA VAL A 198 -2.20 -25.49 10.96
C VAL A 198 -1.54 -24.15 10.71
N ILE A 199 -2.33 -23.07 10.71
CA ILE A 199 -1.87 -21.69 10.53
C ILE A 199 -1.90 -20.95 11.85
N THR A 200 -1.02 -19.97 12.01
CA THR A 200 -0.84 -19.21 13.24
C THR A 200 -0.76 -17.71 12.96
N ARG A 201 -0.92 -16.89 14.01
CA ARG A 201 -0.85 -15.41 13.99
C ARG A 201 -1.88 -14.74 13.10
N SER A 202 -1.70 -14.78 11.79
CA SER A 202 -2.48 -14.02 10.83
C SER A 202 -2.53 -14.72 9.47
N PHE A 203 -3.54 -14.34 8.69
CA PHE A 203 -3.71 -14.77 7.30
C PHE A 203 -4.39 -13.67 6.49
N GLY A 204 -4.46 -13.88 5.19
CA GLY A 204 -5.25 -13.06 4.28
C GLY A 204 -5.95 -13.90 3.24
N SER A 205 -6.95 -13.29 2.64
CA SER A 205 -7.78 -13.81 1.56
C SER A 205 -7.78 -12.85 0.37
N HIS A 206 -7.96 -13.42 -0.81
CA HIS A 206 -8.21 -12.69 -2.04
C HIS A 206 -9.68 -12.19 -2.07
N PRO A 207 -10.04 -11.29 -3.01
CA PRO A 207 -11.43 -10.84 -3.18
C PRO A 207 -12.45 -11.95 -3.39
N ASP A 208 -12.04 -13.05 -4.02
CA ASP A 208 -12.87 -14.23 -4.29
C ASP A 208 -13.03 -15.17 -3.07
N GLY A 209 -12.38 -14.84 -1.95
CA GLY A 209 -12.40 -15.62 -0.71
C GLY A 209 -11.38 -16.76 -0.65
N SER A 210 -10.58 -16.97 -1.70
CA SER A 210 -9.45 -17.92 -1.67
C SER A 210 -8.33 -17.43 -0.73
N LEU A 211 -7.48 -18.36 -0.26
CA LEU A 211 -6.39 -18.08 0.66
C LEU A 211 -5.28 -17.30 -0.07
N ALA A 212 -4.93 -16.11 0.41
CA ALA A 212 -3.93 -15.26 -0.22
C ALA A 212 -2.54 -15.35 0.43
N TRP A 213 -2.50 -15.47 1.76
CA TRP A 213 -1.27 -15.67 2.49
C TRP A 213 -1.59 -16.17 3.89
N PHE A 214 -0.63 -16.83 4.52
CA PHE A 214 -0.78 -17.31 5.90
C PHE A 214 0.58 -17.61 6.51
N THR A 215 0.63 -17.72 7.84
CA THR A 215 1.82 -18.22 8.54
C THR A 215 1.62 -19.69 8.94
N PRO A 216 2.23 -20.67 8.26
CA PRO A 216 2.19 -22.06 8.70
C PRO A 216 2.85 -22.21 10.06
N LYS A 217 2.28 -23.02 10.95
CA LYS A 217 2.88 -23.33 12.26
C LYS A 217 4.13 -24.21 12.12
N ASN A 218 4.03 -25.22 11.26
CA ASN A 218 5.07 -26.21 11.03
C ASN A 218 5.77 -25.97 9.69
N ASP A 219 6.89 -26.65 9.48
CA ASP A 219 7.51 -26.71 8.17
C ASP A 219 6.58 -27.36 7.16
N LEU A 220 6.63 -26.89 5.92
CA LEU A 220 5.78 -27.34 4.84
C LEU A 220 6.61 -27.70 3.60
N THR A 221 6.44 -28.92 3.11
CA THR A 221 7.02 -29.36 1.85
C THR A 221 6.22 -28.80 0.68
N LEU A 222 6.92 -28.12 -0.24
CA LEU A 222 6.36 -27.46 -1.42
C LEU A 222 6.98 -28.07 -2.68
N GLN A 223 6.14 -28.41 -3.65
CA GLN A 223 6.60 -28.75 -5.00
C GLN A 223 6.64 -27.50 -5.86
N THR A 224 7.77 -27.25 -6.51
CA THR A 224 7.97 -26.11 -7.42
C THR A 224 8.59 -26.60 -8.73
N PRO A 225 8.63 -25.77 -9.80
CA PRO A 225 9.37 -26.10 -11.01
C PRO A 225 10.87 -26.33 -10.78
N TYR A 226 11.41 -25.86 -9.65
CA TYR A 226 12.81 -26.06 -9.25
C TYR A 226 12.99 -27.25 -8.29
N GLY A 227 11.95 -28.09 -8.15
CA GLY A 227 11.88 -29.25 -7.28
C GLY A 227 11.32 -28.95 -5.90
N GLU A 228 11.58 -29.88 -4.96
CA GLU A 228 11.01 -29.84 -3.61
C GLU A 228 11.70 -28.84 -2.67
N PHE A 229 10.92 -27.95 -2.06
CA PHE A 229 11.39 -27.06 -1.00
C PHE A 229 10.72 -27.34 0.33
N ILE A 230 11.35 -26.90 1.41
CA ILE A 230 10.74 -26.83 2.73
C ILE A 230 10.57 -25.35 3.08
N ASN A 231 9.32 -24.87 3.12
CA ASN A 231 9.00 -23.58 3.71
C ASN A 231 9.18 -23.68 5.23
N LYS A 232 9.86 -22.70 5.81
CA LYS A 232 10.15 -22.62 7.24
C LYS A 232 8.87 -22.30 8.03
N GLY A 233 8.50 -23.17 8.97
CA GLY A 233 7.42 -22.91 9.92
C GLY A 233 7.60 -21.59 10.66
N GLY A 234 6.50 -20.90 10.91
CA GLY A 234 6.46 -19.56 11.51
C GLY A 234 6.84 -18.42 10.56
N SER A 235 7.13 -18.70 9.28
CA SER A 235 7.41 -17.70 8.25
C SER A 235 6.25 -17.62 7.26
N THR A 236 5.76 -16.41 7.01
CA THR A 236 4.62 -16.18 6.11
C THR A 236 4.91 -16.69 4.70
N MET A 237 3.91 -17.28 4.07
CA MET A 237 3.91 -17.61 2.64
C MET A 237 2.68 -17.04 1.95
N GLY A 238 2.82 -16.72 0.67
CA GLY A 238 1.77 -16.18 -0.17
C GLY A 238 1.36 -17.14 -1.28
N LEU A 239 0.12 -16.98 -1.72
CA LEU A 239 -0.51 -17.75 -2.77
C LEU A 239 -1.17 -16.80 -3.78
N TYR A 240 -1.13 -17.20 -5.04
CA TYR A 240 -2.00 -16.65 -6.07
C TYR A 240 -3.45 -17.14 -5.88
N PRO A 241 -4.46 -16.48 -6.50
CA PRO A 241 -5.87 -16.89 -6.38
C PRO A 241 -6.14 -18.33 -6.83
N ASP A 242 -5.33 -18.87 -7.75
CA ASP A 242 -5.41 -20.26 -8.21
C ASP A 242 -4.73 -21.27 -7.26
N GLY A 243 -4.23 -20.81 -6.11
CA GLY A 243 -3.58 -21.62 -5.09
C GLY A 243 -2.10 -21.91 -5.35
N LYS A 244 -1.50 -21.43 -6.44
CA LYS A 244 -0.06 -21.58 -6.66
C LYS A 244 0.74 -20.71 -5.71
N VAL A 245 1.95 -21.16 -5.37
CA VAL A 245 2.85 -20.44 -4.46
C VAL A 245 3.35 -19.16 -5.11
N GLU A 246 3.14 -18.03 -4.44
CA GLU A 246 3.66 -16.71 -4.83
C GLU A 246 4.99 -16.41 -4.12
N TYR A 247 5.08 -16.68 -2.83
CA TYR A 247 6.32 -16.50 -2.07
C TYR A 247 6.38 -17.40 -0.84
N PHE A 248 7.60 -17.73 -0.40
CA PHE A 248 7.86 -18.55 0.77
C PHE A 248 9.30 -18.37 1.25
N THR A 249 9.59 -18.73 2.51
CA THR A 249 10.94 -18.65 3.09
C THR A 249 11.54 -20.04 3.23
N ILE A 250 12.65 -20.31 2.54
CA ILE A 250 13.24 -21.65 2.55
C ILE A 250 13.98 -21.91 3.85
N LYS A 251 13.79 -23.12 4.40
CA LYS A 251 14.45 -23.54 5.65
C LYS A 251 15.96 -23.75 5.49
N LYS A 252 16.40 -24.25 4.33
CA LYS A 252 17.80 -24.53 4.03
C LYS A 252 18.16 -24.00 2.64
N PRO A 253 19.39 -23.47 2.47
CA PRO A 253 19.86 -23.05 1.16
C PRO A 253 19.86 -24.19 0.15
N ARG A 254 19.58 -23.87 -1.11
CA ARG A 254 19.54 -24.85 -2.21
C ARG A 254 20.11 -24.26 -3.49
N ILE A 255 20.67 -25.10 -4.35
CA ILE A 255 21.04 -24.73 -5.71
C ILE A 255 19.86 -25.04 -6.63
N ILE A 256 19.45 -24.06 -7.43
CA ILE A 256 18.44 -24.21 -8.47
C ILE A 256 19.01 -23.85 -9.84
N ASP A 257 18.51 -24.53 -10.87
CA ASP A 257 18.83 -24.22 -12.25
C ASP A 257 17.84 -23.18 -12.78
N THR A 258 18.36 -22.05 -13.25
CA THR A 258 17.58 -20.96 -13.85
C THR A 258 18.10 -20.65 -15.25
N HIS A 259 17.36 -19.88 -16.04
CA HIS A 259 17.85 -19.36 -17.33
C HIS A 259 19.13 -18.52 -17.18
N ALA A 260 19.34 -17.92 -16.01
CA ALA A 260 20.53 -17.14 -15.65
C ALA A 260 21.73 -17.98 -15.17
N GLY A 261 21.54 -19.30 -15.00
CA GLY A 261 22.53 -20.24 -14.49
C GLY A 261 22.15 -20.87 -13.15
N LYS A 262 23.14 -21.48 -12.49
CA LYS A 262 22.98 -22.15 -11.19
C LYS A 262 22.98 -21.14 -10.06
N LEU A 263 21.87 -21.03 -9.35
CA LEU A 263 21.66 -20.08 -8.27
C LEU A 263 21.61 -20.77 -6.92
N LYS A 264 22.48 -20.39 -5.97
CA LYS A 264 22.38 -20.83 -4.58
C LYS A 264 21.46 -19.88 -3.78
N VAL A 265 20.18 -20.24 -3.71
CA VAL A 265 19.15 -19.47 -3.00
C VAL A 265 19.14 -19.72 -1.50
N THR A 266 18.71 -18.72 -0.74
CA THR A 266 18.44 -18.74 0.70
C THR A 266 17.20 -17.87 0.98
N GLY A 267 16.69 -17.89 2.22
CA GLY A 267 15.71 -16.90 2.68
C GLY A 267 14.43 -16.86 1.85
N LEU A 268 13.93 -15.65 1.57
CA LEU A 268 12.71 -15.43 0.80
C LEU A 268 12.90 -15.75 -0.68
N ILE A 269 11.98 -16.53 -1.23
CA ILE A 269 11.81 -16.77 -2.66
C ILE A 269 10.45 -16.21 -3.08
N ASN A 270 10.42 -15.49 -4.21
CA ASN A 270 9.20 -15.07 -4.88
C ASN A 270 9.13 -15.73 -6.25
N LEU A 271 7.95 -16.19 -6.63
CA LEU A 271 7.64 -16.81 -7.90
C LEU A 271 6.61 -15.97 -8.65
N TYR A 272 6.58 -16.12 -9.97
CA TYR A 272 5.45 -15.72 -10.81
C TYR A 272 4.35 -16.78 -10.77
N ASN A 273 3.15 -16.45 -11.26
CA ASN A 273 2.02 -17.39 -11.27
C ASN A 273 2.20 -18.59 -12.23
N ASP A 274 3.18 -18.52 -13.14
CA ASP A 274 3.61 -19.66 -13.95
C ASP A 274 4.71 -20.51 -13.27
N GLY A 275 5.07 -20.15 -12.03
CA GLY A 275 6.07 -20.84 -11.20
C GLY A 275 7.52 -20.44 -11.49
N LYS A 276 7.78 -19.55 -12.46
CA LYS A 276 9.13 -19.04 -12.71
C LYS A 276 9.62 -18.19 -11.54
N LEU A 277 10.94 -18.20 -11.32
CA LEU A 277 11.58 -17.39 -10.30
C LEU A 277 11.41 -15.89 -10.61
N LYS A 278 10.78 -15.17 -9.69
CA LYS A 278 10.66 -13.72 -9.72
C LYS A 278 11.79 -13.05 -8.96
N SER A 279 12.13 -13.55 -7.77
CA SER A 279 13.30 -13.09 -7.03
C SER A 279 13.71 -14.06 -5.93
N ALA A 280 14.96 -13.97 -5.50
CA ALA A 280 15.48 -14.73 -4.37
C ALA A 280 16.63 -14.01 -3.66
N GLU A 281 16.76 -14.27 -2.36
CA GLU A 281 17.99 -14.00 -1.63
C GLU A 281 19.08 -15.04 -1.94
N THR A 282 20.34 -14.64 -1.85
CA THR A 282 21.49 -15.46 -2.28
C THR A 282 22.64 -15.36 -1.28
N LEU A 283 23.28 -16.49 -0.95
CA LEU A 283 24.34 -16.53 0.08
C LEU A 283 25.73 -16.20 -0.46
N ASN A 284 26.13 -16.89 -1.53
CA ASN A 284 27.48 -16.80 -2.08
C ASN A 284 27.44 -16.04 -3.40
N PRO A 285 28.51 -15.29 -3.72
CA PRO A 285 28.66 -14.70 -5.04
C PRO A 285 28.51 -15.74 -6.14
N PHE A 286 27.74 -15.43 -7.17
CA PHE A 286 27.61 -16.25 -8.37
C PHE A 286 27.58 -15.35 -9.61
N VAL A 287 27.88 -15.93 -10.77
CA VAL A 287 27.93 -15.18 -12.03
C VAL A 287 26.67 -15.44 -12.85
N ILE A 288 25.95 -14.38 -13.17
CA ILE A 288 24.86 -14.40 -14.16
C ILE A 288 25.38 -13.87 -15.47
N LYS A 289 25.11 -14.58 -16.57
CA LYS A 289 25.31 -14.04 -17.91
C LYS A 289 24.10 -13.16 -18.26
N SER A 290 24.34 -11.87 -18.48
CA SER A 290 23.33 -10.95 -19.00
C SER A 290 23.76 -10.40 -20.37
N ARG A 291 22.83 -9.79 -21.10
CA ARG A 291 23.12 -9.10 -22.37
C ARG A 291 24.10 -7.95 -22.19
N ALA A 292 24.02 -7.26 -21.06
CA ALA A 292 24.93 -6.17 -20.71
C ALA A 292 26.33 -6.66 -20.27
N GLY A 293 26.46 -7.92 -19.83
CA GLY A 293 27.73 -8.49 -19.38
C GLY A 293 27.57 -9.53 -18.28
N ASN A 294 28.70 -10.02 -17.75
CA ASN A 294 28.71 -10.99 -16.64
C ASN A 294 28.53 -10.25 -15.30
N LEU A 295 27.45 -10.55 -14.58
CA LEU A 295 27.12 -9.94 -13.30
C LEU A 295 27.59 -10.85 -12.17
N THR A 296 28.45 -10.35 -11.26
CA THR A 296 28.78 -11.08 -10.02
C THR A 296 27.81 -10.65 -8.93
N VAL A 297 26.84 -11.50 -8.62
CA VAL A 297 25.68 -11.17 -7.78
C VAL A 297 25.81 -11.82 -6.41
N LYS A 298 25.44 -11.09 -5.35
CA LYS A 298 25.33 -11.59 -3.97
C LYS A 298 24.26 -10.82 -3.21
N GLY A 299 23.56 -11.49 -2.30
CA GLY A 299 22.52 -10.89 -1.47
C GLY A 299 21.15 -11.05 -2.09
N TYR A 300 20.90 -10.48 -3.28
CA TYR A 300 19.57 -10.50 -3.90
C TYR A 300 19.61 -10.41 -5.42
N VAL A 301 18.66 -11.10 -6.06
CA VAL A 301 18.41 -11.02 -7.51
C VAL A 301 16.91 -11.06 -7.79
N ALA A 302 16.46 -10.29 -8.76
CA ALA A 302 15.13 -10.34 -9.34
C ALA A 302 15.19 -10.52 -10.85
N PHE A 303 14.18 -11.17 -11.41
CA PHE A 303 14.04 -11.48 -12.82
C PHE A 303 12.68 -11.04 -13.32
N TYR A 304 12.62 -10.65 -14.58
CA TYR A 304 11.39 -10.57 -15.35
C TYR A 304 10.85 -11.96 -15.66
N ASN A 305 9.57 -12.06 -16.03
CA ASN A 305 8.94 -13.35 -16.34
C ASN A 305 9.52 -14.04 -17.61
N ASN A 306 10.27 -13.29 -18.43
CA ASN A 306 11.03 -13.81 -19.57
C ASN A 306 12.41 -14.38 -19.17
N GLY A 307 12.79 -14.30 -17.89
CA GLY A 307 14.05 -14.82 -17.35
C GLY A 307 15.22 -13.84 -17.38
N ASN A 308 15.07 -12.65 -17.98
CA ASN A 308 16.09 -11.61 -17.93
C ASN A 308 16.19 -11.04 -16.51
N VAL A 309 17.40 -10.69 -16.08
CA VAL A 309 17.62 -10.00 -14.80
C VAL A 309 16.87 -8.68 -14.83
N GLN A 310 16.09 -8.41 -13.79
CA GLN A 310 15.43 -7.12 -13.56
C GLN A 310 16.30 -6.26 -12.63
N PHE A 311 16.76 -6.85 -11.53
CA PHE A 311 17.58 -6.17 -10.53
C PHE A 311 18.58 -7.16 -9.94
N CYS A 312 19.77 -6.69 -9.59
CA CYS A 312 20.70 -7.47 -8.79
C CYS A 312 21.57 -6.61 -7.89
N SER A 313 21.89 -7.16 -6.71
CA SER A 313 22.95 -6.64 -5.85
C SER A 313 24.31 -7.17 -6.32
N LEU A 314 25.24 -6.26 -6.60
CA LEU A 314 26.56 -6.59 -7.13
C LEU A 314 27.57 -6.77 -6.01
N GLU A 315 28.26 -7.92 -5.98
CA GLU A 315 29.33 -8.17 -5.00
C GLU A 315 30.55 -7.27 -5.23
N LYS A 316 30.82 -6.96 -6.50
CA LYS A 316 31.97 -6.14 -6.91
C LYS A 316 31.60 -5.28 -8.10
N SER A 317 32.43 -4.28 -8.37
CA SER A 317 32.27 -3.46 -9.55
C SER A 317 32.28 -4.32 -10.82
N THR A 318 31.38 -4.00 -11.75
CA THR A 318 31.19 -4.73 -13.00
C THR A 318 31.06 -3.74 -14.14
N THR A 319 31.75 -3.99 -15.26
CA THR A 319 31.62 -3.18 -16.47
C THR A 319 30.54 -3.78 -17.37
N LEU A 320 29.55 -2.97 -17.71
CA LEU A 320 28.39 -3.33 -18.49
C LEU A 320 28.37 -2.59 -19.82
N LYS A 321 27.99 -3.30 -20.87
CA LYS A 321 27.73 -2.75 -22.19
C LYS A 321 26.38 -2.04 -22.17
N THR A 322 26.39 -0.78 -22.56
CA THR A 322 25.19 0.04 -22.74
C THR A 322 25.26 0.74 -24.09
N SER A 323 24.16 1.33 -24.55
CA SER A 323 24.14 2.22 -25.72
C SER A 323 24.94 3.51 -25.52
N ALA A 324 25.21 3.91 -24.28
CA ALA A 324 26.12 5.01 -23.93
C ALA A 324 27.61 4.57 -23.85
N GLY A 325 27.91 3.32 -24.16
CA GLY A 325 29.26 2.73 -24.07
C GLY A 325 29.42 1.78 -22.88
N ASN A 326 30.67 1.48 -22.53
CA ASN A 326 30.99 0.60 -21.40
C ASN A 326 30.93 1.40 -20.09
N ILE A 327 30.08 0.96 -19.15
CA ILE A 327 29.84 1.65 -17.88
C ILE A 327 30.17 0.72 -16.72
N SER A 328 31.05 1.16 -15.83
CA SER A 328 31.38 0.42 -14.61
C SER A 328 30.44 0.83 -13.47
N VAL A 329 29.71 -0.15 -12.94
CA VAL A 329 28.73 0.00 -11.87
C VAL A 329 29.08 -0.84 -10.65
N GLN A 330 28.59 -0.48 -9.46
CA GLN A 330 28.83 -1.18 -8.18
C GLN A 330 27.60 -1.11 -7.26
N GLY A 331 27.51 -2.03 -6.31
CA GLY A 331 26.44 -2.08 -5.31
C GLY A 331 25.15 -2.69 -5.86
N TYR A 332 24.57 -2.10 -6.91
CA TYR A 332 23.38 -2.64 -7.58
C TYR A 332 23.30 -2.26 -9.06
N SER A 333 22.41 -2.94 -9.78
CA SER A 333 22.02 -2.59 -11.14
C SER A 333 20.58 -3.01 -11.42
N ASP A 334 19.85 -2.14 -12.10
CA ASP A 334 18.52 -2.37 -12.66
C ASP A 334 18.58 -2.45 -14.17
N PHE A 335 17.76 -3.32 -14.73
CA PHE A 335 17.67 -3.57 -16.15
C PHE A 335 16.21 -3.50 -16.59
N ASN A 336 15.97 -3.18 -17.86
CA ASN A 336 14.65 -3.33 -18.46
C ASN A 336 14.39 -4.77 -18.92
N GLU A 337 13.18 -5.06 -19.40
CA GLU A 337 12.78 -6.39 -19.87
C GLU A 337 13.66 -6.94 -21.00
N THR A 338 14.33 -6.07 -21.75
CA THR A 338 15.24 -6.45 -22.83
C THR A 338 16.65 -6.78 -22.35
N GLY A 339 16.94 -6.59 -21.05
CA GLY A 339 18.25 -6.84 -20.43
C GLY A 339 19.25 -5.69 -20.56
N SER A 340 18.80 -4.48 -20.92
CA SER A 340 19.61 -3.27 -20.99
C SER A 340 19.63 -2.56 -19.63
N LEU A 341 20.78 -2.03 -19.22
CA LEU A 341 20.93 -1.26 -17.97
C LEU A 341 20.03 -0.01 -18.00
N ILE A 342 19.15 0.14 -17.03
CA ILE A 342 18.32 1.34 -16.84
C ILE A 342 18.70 2.14 -15.62
N GLU A 343 19.32 1.52 -14.60
CA GLU A 343 19.84 2.26 -13.45
C GLU A 343 21.05 1.54 -12.85
N GLY A 344 22.03 2.32 -12.39
CA GLY A 344 23.15 1.77 -11.62
C GLY A 344 23.98 2.85 -10.95
N ARG A 345 24.65 2.49 -9.86
CA ARG A 345 25.61 3.37 -9.17
C ARG A 345 26.99 3.21 -9.78
N LEU A 346 27.58 4.30 -10.25
CA LEU A 346 28.89 4.30 -10.89
C LEU A 346 30.03 3.86 -9.95
N ALA A 347 30.87 2.95 -10.42
CA ALA A 347 32.09 2.52 -9.75
C ALA A 347 33.30 3.42 -10.08
N ALA A 348 33.25 4.11 -11.21
CA ALA A 348 34.28 5.04 -11.69
C ALA A 348 33.62 6.21 -12.44
N PRO A 349 34.31 7.36 -12.61
CA PRO A 349 33.82 8.43 -13.47
C PRO A 349 33.64 7.95 -14.92
N VAL A 350 32.60 8.45 -15.60
CA VAL A 350 32.34 8.13 -17.01
C VAL A 350 31.93 9.39 -17.76
N LYS A 351 32.38 9.53 -19.01
CA LYS A 351 31.98 10.61 -19.90
C LYS A 351 30.94 10.09 -20.88
N ILE A 352 29.71 10.61 -20.80
CA ILE A 352 28.59 10.24 -21.68
C ILE A 352 28.15 11.49 -22.43
N LYS A 353 28.15 11.45 -23.76
CA LYS A 353 27.77 12.58 -24.64
C LYS A 353 28.41 13.93 -24.22
N GLY A 354 29.68 13.92 -23.82
CA GLY A 354 30.40 15.14 -23.42
C GLY A 354 30.35 15.48 -21.92
N VAL A 355 29.42 14.89 -21.16
CA VAL A 355 29.21 15.18 -19.74
C VAL A 355 29.93 14.15 -18.88
N THR A 356 30.71 14.60 -17.89
CA THR A 356 31.42 13.71 -16.96
C THR A 356 30.60 13.49 -15.70
N TYR A 357 30.23 12.24 -15.47
CA TYR A 357 29.55 11.79 -14.25
C TYR A 357 30.56 11.24 -13.26
N ARG A 358 30.43 11.61 -11.98
CA ARG A 358 31.38 11.24 -10.94
C ARG A 358 31.14 9.83 -10.42
N LYS A 359 32.18 9.17 -9.92
CA LYS A 359 32.06 7.93 -9.14
C LYS A 359 31.01 8.10 -8.02
N GLY A 360 30.19 7.06 -7.81
CA GLY A 360 29.15 7.05 -6.80
C GLY A 360 27.82 7.68 -7.24
N SER A 361 27.76 8.35 -8.39
CA SER A 361 26.50 8.85 -8.96
C SER A 361 25.58 7.70 -9.35
N VAL A 362 24.28 7.86 -9.11
CA VAL A 362 23.24 6.96 -9.62
C VAL A 362 22.81 7.46 -10.98
N ILE A 363 23.10 6.70 -12.04
CA ILE A 363 22.70 7.04 -13.41
C ILE A 363 21.46 6.27 -13.79
N LYS A 364 20.48 6.95 -14.40
CA LYS A 364 19.29 6.35 -15.01
C LYS A 364 19.28 6.57 -16.51
N PHE A 365 18.90 5.55 -17.27
CA PHE A 365 18.73 5.58 -18.72
C PHE A 365 17.26 5.48 -19.11
N ASN A 366 16.85 6.19 -20.17
CA ASN A 366 15.59 5.90 -20.85
C ASN A 366 15.72 4.66 -21.77
N GLU A 367 14.63 4.25 -22.42
CA GLU A 367 14.62 3.09 -23.32
C GLU A 367 15.56 3.23 -24.52
N SER A 368 15.77 4.47 -25.01
CA SER A 368 16.74 4.76 -26.07
C SER A 368 18.20 4.80 -25.58
N GLY A 369 18.44 4.66 -24.28
CA GLY A 369 19.78 4.66 -23.69
C GLY A 369 20.35 6.02 -23.34
N GLU A 370 19.52 7.05 -23.26
CA GLU A 370 19.94 8.39 -22.87
C GLU A 370 19.86 8.57 -21.36
N VAL A 371 20.81 9.31 -20.80
CA VAL A 371 20.83 9.61 -19.37
C VAL A 371 19.70 10.59 -19.04
N ILE A 372 18.77 10.17 -18.19
CA ILE A 372 17.66 11.00 -17.69
C ILE A 372 17.89 11.49 -16.26
N SER A 373 18.81 10.87 -15.52
CA SER A 373 19.18 11.28 -14.16
C SER A 373 20.60 10.83 -13.80
N PRO A 374 21.40 11.62 -13.06
CA PRO A 374 21.14 13.02 -12.77
C PRO A 374 21.11 13.81 -14.08
N MET A 375 20.26 14.84 -14.16
CA MET A 375 20.30 15.74 -15.31
C MET A 375 21.72 16.29 -15.44
N PRO A 376 22.25 16.44 -16.67
CA PRO A 376 23.52 17.11 -16.88
C PRO A 376 23.49 18.45 -16.15
N GLY A 377 24.40 18.66 -15.19
CA GLY A 377 24.66 19.99 -14.69
C GLY A 377 25.04 20.86 -15.88
N LYS A 378 24.34 21.98 -16.07
CA LYS A 378 24.79 23.04 -16.99
C LYS A 378 26.15 23.57 -16.53
#